data_AF-A0A7V4KDA6-F1
#
_entry.id   AF-A0A7V4KDA6-F1
#
_cell.length_a   1.000
_cell.length_b   1.000
_cell.length_c   1.000
_cell.angle_alpha   90.00
_cell.angle_beta   90.00
_cell.angle_gamma   90.00
#
_symmetry.space_group_name_H-M   'P 1'
#
loop_
_entity.id
_entity.type
_entity.pdbx_description
1 polymer ?
#
loop_
_entity_poly.entity_id
_entity_poly.type
_entity_poly.pdbx_seq_one_letter_code
_entity_poly.pdbx_strand_id
1 'polypeptide(L)'
;MGGKSISVLIPLLTDKPLRESDSDWLVNRQEEISYLNNITAHLPFGILGVAGETGIGKTTVLNFVKPSGVYVQTVNISLRETMESILYDLLYSLASKLEHDNDIGEVARECKDWITEEVAILKGFSLGFSMLGNTEAKFEKSRAPRFNFFAARERLGLLIEKTVNAKGKFLLIVDELDKEKKEDVLRVIDALKTQFLIENLVVVFSLPFAIYREYVSDRMRWNEAGNLENVFKDIVFLEPLRSLDIKEMLVKRLDRYLDFVEHDVLEVAADFSDGNPRDALWILSKSVYDNVHENKLRKGHLLNTINKVVKEYISTGVSLTENQKKAVKLLRDYFGPKEGILEILQTNGFKRTTAYSVFEQLVEKRFLIVRDGNYKISGKFKFVDF
;
A
#
# COMPACT_ATOMS: atom_id res chain seq x y z
N MET A 1 -33.15 1.56 28.84
CA MET A 1 -32.56 0.93 27.64
C MET A 1 -31.51 1.87 27.10
N GLY A 2 -30.22 1.57 27.30
CA GLY A 2 -29.12 2.44 26.85
C GLY A 2 -29.12 2.50 25.32
N GLY A 3 -29.34 3.69 24.77
CA GLY A 3 -29.45 3.91 23.32
C GLY A 3 -28.19 3.45 22.62
N LYS A 4 -28.33 2.50 21.69
CA LYS A 4 -27.22 2.07 20.84
C LYS A 4 -26.97 3.21 19.83
N SER A 5 -25.85 3.91 19.97
CA SER A 5 -25.39 4.94 19.03
C SER A 5 -24.53 4.31 17.92
N ILE A 6 -24.41 4.99 16.78
CA ILE A 6 -23.55 4.54 15.67
C ILE A 6 -22.06 4.46 16.02
N SER A 7 -21.66 4.96 17.20
CA SER A 7 -20.29 4.83 17.74
C SER A 7 -19.77 3.38 17.79
N VAL A 8 -20.65 2.39 17.90
CA VAL A 8 -20.29 0.96 17.87
C VAL A 8 -19.62 0.53 16.55
N LEU A 9 -19.80 1.30 15.48
CA LEU A 9 -19.23 1.01 14.14
C LEU A 9 -17.73 1.36 14.04
N ILE A 10 -17.23 2.28 14.87
CA ILE A 10 -15.85 2.80 14.81
C ILE A 10 -14.77 1.70 14.80
N PRO A 11 -14.76 0.73 15.73
CA PRO A 11 -13.73 -0.31 15.73
C PRO A 11 -13.78 -1.21 14.49
N LEU A 12 -14.96 -1.40 13.89
CA LEU A 12 -15.17 -2.23 12.70
C LEU A 12 -14.67 -1.54 11.42
N LEU A 13 -14.79 -0.21 11.39
CA LEU A 13 -14.37 0.64 10.28
C LEU A 13 -12.90 1.08 10.38
N THR A 14 -12.15 0.58 11.37
CA THR A 14 -10.73 0.89 11.50
C THR A 14 -9.94 0.20 10.39
N ASP A 15 -9.12 0.97 9.68
CA ASP A 15 -8.20 0.41 8.68
C ASP A 15 -7.13 -0.45 9.37
N LYS A 16 -7.20 -1.75 9.12
CA LYS A 16 -6.24 -2.75 9.59
C LYS A 16 -6.14 -3.82 8.51
N PRO A 17 -4.91 -4.21 8.10
CA PRO A 17 -4.73 -5.36 7.21
C PRO A 17 -5.35 -6.61 7.82
N LEU A 18 -6.03 -7.40 7.00
CA LEU A 18 -6.64 -8.64 7.46
C LEU A 18 -5.55 -9.66 7.75
N ARG A 19 -5.78 -10.46 8.79
CA ARG A 19 -4.98 -11.63 9.12
C ARG A 19 -5.74 -12.89 8.71
N GLU A 20 -5.06 -14.02 8.80
CA GLU A 20 -5.66 -15.32 8.49
C GLU A 20 -6.89 -15.65 9.35
N SER A 21 -6.90 -15.18 10.61
CA SER A 21 -8.07 -15.26 11.50
C SER A 21 -9.30 -14.50 10.98
N ASP A 22 -9.09 -13.57 10.05
CA ASP A 22 -10.11 -12.67 9.52
C ASP A 22 -10.49 -13.05 8.08
N SER A 23 -10.22 -14.30 7.68
CA SER A 23 -10.44 -14.82 6.31
C SER A 23 -11.88 -14.63 5.82
N ASP A 24 -12.86 -14.72 6.71
CA ASP A 24 -14.28 -14.48 6.38
C ASP A 24 -14.54 -13.05 5.86
N TRP A 25 -13.69 -12.08 6.23
CA TRP A 25 -13.79 -10.69 5.81
C TRP A 25 -13.04 -10.39 4.51
N LEU A 26 -12.27 -11.36 3.98
CA LEU A 26 -11.61 -11.22 2.71
C LEU A 26 -12.65 -11.18 1.59
N VAL A 27 -12.54 -10.19 0.73
CA VAL A 27 -13.37 -10.04 -0.47
C VAL A 27 -12.46 -9.90 -1.66
N ASN A 28 -12.72 -10.73 -2.67
CA ASN A 28 -11.86 -10.84 -3.84
C ASN A 28 -10.41 -11.22 -3.41
N ARG A 29 -9.43 -11.09 -4.30
CA ARG A 29 -8.00 -11.39 -4.08
C ARG A 29 -7.62 -12.87 -4.02
N GLN A 30 -8.56 -13.79 -4.14
CA GLN A 30 -8.26 -15.22 -4.09
C GLN A 30 -7.36 -15.65 -5.23
N GLU A 31 -7.48 -15.05 -6.41
CA GLU A 31 -6.64 -15.35 -7.58
C GLU A 31 -5.19 -14.96 -7.31
N GLU A 32 -4.94 -13.72 -6.88
CA GLU A 32 -3.58 -13.24 -6.59
C GLU A 32 -2.94 -14.01 -5.43
N ILE A 33 -3.71 -14.30 -4.37
CA ILE A 33 -3.24 -15.12 -3.23
C ILE A 33 -2.91 -16.55 -3.68
N SER A 34 -3.79 -17.18 -4.46
CA SER A 34 -3.58 -18.55 -4.95
C SER A 34 -2.38 -18.61 -5.88
N TYR A 35 -2.23 -17.62 -6.76
CA TYR A 35 -1.08 -17.50 -7.64
C TYR A 35 0.22 -17.34 -6.86
N LEU A 36 0.27 -16.40 -5.90
CA LEU A 36 1.45 -16.19 -5.03
C LEU A 36 1.81 -17.44 -4.23
N ASN A 37 0.83 -18.12 -3.65
CA ASN A 37 1.06 -19.40 -2.95
C ASN A 37 1.61 -20.47 -3.89
N ASN A 38 1.04 -20.59 -5.10
CA ASN A 38 1.49 -21.59 -6.06
C ASN A 38 2.92 -21.30 -6.57
N ILE A 39 3.20 -20.08 -7.00
CA ILE A 39 4.52 -19.73 -7.54
C ILE A 39 5.59 -19.81 -6.46
N THR A 40 5.34 -19.31 -5.24
CA THR A 40 6.31 -19.39 -4.14
C THR A 40 6.54 -20.83 -3.67
N ALA A 41 5.55 -21.72 -3.73
CA ALA A 41 5.71 -23.13 -3.43
C ALA A 41 6.61 -23.87 -4.43
N HIS A 42 6.63 -23.48 -5.71
CA HIS A 42 7.30 -24.25 -6.77
C HIS A 42 8.55 -23.59 -7.36
N LEU A 43 8.65 -22.26 -7.34
CA LEU A 43 9.80 -21.54 -7.90
C LEU A 43 11.09 -21.94 -7.16
N PRO A 44 12.17 -22.35 -7.85
CA PRO A 44 13.39 -22.81 -7.17
C PRO A 44 14.08 -21.68 -6.41
N PHE A 45 14.09 -20.47 -6.99
CA PHE A 45 14.54 -19.25 -6.35
C PHE A 45 14.07 -18.01 -7.13
N GLY A 46 14.09 -16.85 -6.48
CA GLY A 46 13.96 -15.58 -7.18
C GLY A 46 13.21 -14.49 -6.42
N ILE A 47 13.11 -13.34 -7.06
CA ILE A 47 12.46 -12.15 -6.50
C ILE A 47 11.12 -11.95 -7.20
N LEU A 48 10.07 -11.76 -6.41
CA LEU A 48 8.71 -11.45 -6.84
C LEU A 48 8.29 -10.09 -6.28
N GLY A 49 7.36 -9.44 -6.98
CA GLY A 49 6.74 -8.19 -6.55
C GLY A 49 5.25 -8.34 -6.31
N VAL A 50 4.72 -7.59 -5.35
CA VAL A 50 3.29 -7.28 -5.24
C VAL A 50 3.16 -5.77 -5.30
N ALA A 51 2.54 -5.26 -6.36
CA ALA A 51 2.43 -3.83 -6.63
C ALA A 51 0.97 -3.37 -6.65
N GLY A 52 0.76 -2.10 -6.35
CA GLY A 52 -0.58 -1.51 -6.33
C GLY A 52 -0.61 -0.19 -5.59
N GLU A 53 -1.71 0.54 -5.71
CA GLU A 53 -1.90 1.80 -5.00
C GLU A 53 -1.84 1.61 -3.47
N THR A 54 -1.49 2.66 -2.75
CA THR A 54 -1.49 2.65 -1.28
C THR A 54 -2.92 2.44 -0.76
N GLY A 55 -3.11 1.52 0.18
CA GLY A 55 -4.44 1.17 0.72
C GLY A 55 -5.21 0.12 -0.07
N ILE A 56 -4.66 -0.40 -1.17
CA ILE A 56 -5.35 -1.38 -2.04
C ILE A 56 -5.44 -2.81 -1.47
N GLY A 57 -4.73 -3.08 -0.37
CA GLY A 57 -4.72 -4.38 0.29
C GLY A 57 -3.46 -5.24 0.07
N LYS A 58 -2.31 -4.66 -0.28
CA LYS A 58 -1.03 -5.41 -0.45
C LYS A 58 -0.65 -6.22 0.80
N THR A 59 -0.56 -5.58 1.96
CA THR A 59 -0.28 -6.26 3.24
C THR A 59 -1.31 -7.34 3.55
N THR A 60 -2.59 -7.10 3.25
CA THR A 60 -3.64 -8.12 3.38
C THR A 60 -3.33 -9.33 2.50
N VAL A 61 -3.06 -9.15 1.20
CA VAL A 61 -2.70 -10.27 0.31
C VAL A 61 -1.47 -11.03 0.82
N LEU A 62 -0.42 -10.32 1.22
CA LEU A 62 0.82 -10.90 1.72
C LEU A 62 0.63 -11.72 2.99
N ASN A 63 -0.26 -11.33 3.90
CA ASN A 63 -0.59 -12.09 5.12
C ASN A 63 -1.19 -13.47 4.84
N PHE A 64 -1.76 -13.68 3.65
CA PHE A 64 -2.37 -14.94 3.21
C PHE A 64 -1.44 -15.77 2.31
N VAL A 65 -0.22 -15.29 2.05
CA VAL A 65 0.80 -16.07 1.32
C VAL A 65 1.48 -17.02 2.30
N LYS A 66 0.99 -18.26 2.34
CA LYS A 66 1.49 -19.37 3.15
C LYS A 66 1.53 -20.66 2.33
N PRO A 67 2.47 -20.77 1.38
CA PRO A 67 2.68 -22.01 0.63
C PRO A 67 2.95 -23.21 1.55
N SER A 68 2.35 -24.35 1.25
CA SER A 68 2.59 -25.59 2.02
C SER A 68 4.03 -26.07 1.86
N GLY A 69 4.65 -26.52 2.96
CA GLY A 69 6.01 -27.06 2.95
C GLY A 69 7.13 -26.02 2.78
N VAL A 70 6.81 -24.74 2.98
CA VAL A 70 7.77 -23.63 2.88
C VAL A 70 7.80 -22.89 4.21
N TYR A 71 9.00 -22.59 4.71
CA TYR A 71 9.18 -21.73 5.88
C TYR A 71 8.97 -20.27 5.47
N VAL A 72 8.07 -19.55 6.15
CA VAL A 72 7.70 -18.17 5.77
C VAL A 72 8.09 -17.22 6.88
N GLN A 73 8.76 -16.13 6.53
CA GLN A 73 8.96 -14.99 7.42
C GLN A 73 8.57 -13.68 6.75
N THR A 74 7.84 -12.85 7.49
CA THR A 74 7.44 -11.52 7.07
C THR A 74 8.17 -10.47 7.89
N VAL A 75 8.80 -9.53 7.20
CA VAL A 75 9.50 -8.38 7.77
C VAL A 75 8.87 -7.11 7.22
N ASN A 76 8.69 -6.12 8.10
CA ASN A 76 8.11 -4.82 7.74
C ASN A 76 9.19 -3.76 7.86
N ILE A 77 9.41 -3.00 6.79
CA ILE A 77 10.44 -1.96 6.78
C ILE A 77 9.83 -0.64 7.26
N SER A 78 10.29 -0.18 8.41
CA SER A 78 9.81 0.99 9.14
C SER A 78 10.67 2.24 8.90
N LEU A 79 11.94 2.10 8.49
CA LEU A 79 12.91 3.19 8.33
C LEU A 79 13.19 3.52 6.86
N ARG A 80 13.13 4.82 6.53
CA ARG A 80 12.64 5.29 5.22
C ARG A 80 13.41 6.49 4.66
N GLU A 81 14.68 6.63 5.00
CA GLU A 81 15.44 7.84 4.62
C GLU A 81 16.55 7.55 3.62
N THR A 82 17.21 6.40 3.72
CA THR A 82 18.30 6.02 2.83
C THR A 82 18.31 4.52 2.52
N MET A 83 19.01 4.14 1.45
CA MET A 83 19.26 2.74 1.10
C MET A 83 19.88 1.95 2.26
N GLU A 84 20.82 2.55 2.99
CA GLU A 84 21.48 1.94 4.16
C GLU A 84 20.48 1.70 5.29
N SER A 85 19.58 2.65 5.52
CA SER A 85 18.53 2.52 6.55
C SER A 85 17.59 1.34 6.28
N ILE A 86 17.22 1.15 5.01
CA ILE A 86 16.36 0.05 4.57
C ILE A 86 17.05 -1.30 4.75
N LEU A 87 18.35 -1.40 4.39
CA LEU A 87 19.13 -2.63 4.58
C LEU A 87 19.30 -2.99 6.06
N TYR A 88 19.64 -2.02 6.90
CA TYR A 88 19.82 -2.24 8.33
C TYR A 88 18.51 -2.68 8.98
N ASP A 89 17.40 -2.05 8.62
CA ASP A 89 16.07 -2.41 9.12
C ASP A 89 15.63 -3.81 8.66
N LEU A 90 15.90 -4.16 7.39
CA LEU A 90 15.66 -5.50 6.87
C LEU A 90 16.43 -6.56 7.67
N LEU A 91 17.73 -6.36 7.86
CA LEU A 91 18.56 -7.29 8.61
C LEU A 91 18.12 -7.38 10.08
N TYR A 92 17.85 -6.24 10.73
CA TYR A 92 17.39 -6.19 12.12
C TYR A 92 16.05 -6.90 12.31
N SER A 93 15.09 -6.62 11.41
CA SER A 93 13.76 -7.20 11.45
C SER A 93 13.79 -8.70 11.24
N LEU A 94 14.59 -9.18 10.27
CA LEU A 94 14.76 -10.62 10.04
C LEU A 94 15.44 -11.31 11.23
N ALA A 95 16.53 -10.72 11.73
CA ALA A 95 17.25 -11.23 12.89
C ALA A 95 16.34 -11.32 14.13
N SER A 96 15.53 -10.29 14.40
CA SER A 96 14.58 -10.28 15.51
C SER A 96 13.48 -11.35 15.37
N LYS A 97 13.07 -11.69 14.14
CA LYS A 97 12.11 -12.79 13.90
C LYS A 97 12.70 -14.17 14.14
N LEU A 98 14.02 -14.31 13.98
CA LEU A 98 14.72 -15.59 14.04
C LEU A 98 15.49 -15.80 15.35
N GLU A 99 15.60 -14.81 16.23
CA GLU A 99 16.43 -14.86 17.45
C GLU A 99 16.06 -15.97 18.45
N HIS A 100 14.81 -16.44 18.40
CA HIS A 100 14.29 -17.51 19.25
C HIS A 100 14.18 -18.86 18.53
N ASP A 101 14.64 -18.95 17.27
CA ASP A 101 14.66 -20.22 16.54
C ASP A 101 15.79 -21.12 17.06
N ASN A 102 15.52 -22.42 17.21
CA ASN A 102 16.47 -23.37 17.78
C ASN A 102 17.71 -23.58 16.90
N ASP A 103 17.58 -23.48 15.58
CA ASP A 103 18.65 -23.82 14.64
C ASP A 103 19.42 -22.58 14.16
N ILE A 104 18.77 -21.41 14.18
CA ILE A 104 19.29 -20.16 13.59
C ILE A 104 19.46 -19.06 14.65
N GLY A 105 18.89 -19.21 15.83
CA GLY A 105 18.78 -18.14 16.83
C GLY A 105 20.10 -17.58 17.35
N GLU A 106 21.18 -18.37 17.35
CA GLU A 106 22.53 -17.86 17.68
C GLU A 106 23.00 -16.81 16.66
N VAL A 107 23.04 -17.17 15.37
CA VAL A 107 23.44 -16.26 14.27
C VAL A 107 22.51 -15.05 14.20
N ALA A 108 21.21 -15.26 14.42
CA ALA A 108 20.24 -14.16 14.44
C ALA A 108 20.51 -13.16 15.57
N ARG A 109 20.81 -13.63 16.79
CA ARG A 109 21.18 -12.76 17.92
C ARG A 109 22.48 -12.00 17.65
N GLU A 110 23.51 -12.67 17.14
CA GLU A 110 24.76 -12.01 16.76
C GLU A 110 24.55 -10.89 15.73
N CYS A 111 23.70 -11.12 14.72
CA CYS A 111 23.36 -10.10 13.72
C CYS A 111 22.60 -8.92 14.34
N LYS A 112 21.64 -9.21 15.22
CA LYS A 112 20.83 -8.20 15.91
C LYS A 112 21.68 -7.34 16.84
N ASP A 113 22.57 -7.96 17.61
CA ASP A 113 23.48 -7.29 18.55
C ASP A 113 24.45 -6.40 17.77
N TRP A 114 25.06 -6.91 16.70
CA TRP A 114 25.95 -6.13 15.85
C TRP A 114 25.26 -4.89 15.26
N ILE A 115 24.04 -5.00 14.73
CA ILE A 115 23.32 -3.83 14.22
C ILE A 115 23.02 -2.83 15.34
N THR A 116 22.63 -3.32 16.52
CA THR A 116 22.30 -2.47 17.66
C THR A 116 23.52 -1.67 18.11
N GLU A 117 24.70 -2.29 18.13
CA GLU A 117 25.97 -1.64 18.41
C GLU A 117 26.34 -0.61 17.33
N GLU A 118 26.25 -0.98 16.05
CA GLU A 118 26.53 -0.08 14.92
C GLU A 118 25.61 1.15 14.94
N VAL A 119 24.33 0.97 15.24
CA VAL A 119 23.36 2.06 15.31
C VAL A 119 23.54 2.93 16.56
N ALA A 120 23.93 2.34 17.70
CA ALA A 120 24.30 3.13 18.89
C ALA A 120 25.52 4.04 18.62
N ILE A 121 26.44 3.60 17.77
CA ILE A 121 27.58 4.40 17.30
C ILE A 121 27.12 5.49 16.32
N LEU A 122 26.06 5.23 15.54
CA LEU A 122 25.44 6.17 14.62
C LEU A 122 24.56 7.21 15.36
N LYS A 123 25.18 8.19 16.03
CA LYS A 123 24.48 9.30 16.72
C LYS A 123 23.33 9.88 15.86
N GLY A 124 22.09 9.68 16.31
CA GLY A 124 20.87 10.26 15.69
C GLY A 124 20.06 9.32 14.81
N PHE A 125 20.49 8.08 14.58
CA PHE A 125 19.72 7.09 13.85
C PHE A 125 18.80 6.32 14.80
N SER A 126 17.53 6.74 14.93
CA SER A 126 16.56 5.97 15.69
C SER A 126 16.05 4.83 14.80
N LEU A 127 16.36 3.57 15.13
CA LEU A 127 15.73 2.38 14.52
C LEU A 127 14.24 2.23 14.94
N GLY A 128 13.51 3.33 15.17
CA GLY A 128 12.16 3.28 15.74
C GLY A 128 12.08 2.90 17.22
N PHE A 129 13.22 2.80 17.93
CA PHE A 129 13.27 2.58 19.38
C PHE A 129 13.40 3.90 20.15
N SER A 130 12.48 4.12 21.10
CA SER A 130 12.75 4.96 22.26
C SER A 130 13.79 4.27 23.14
N MET A 131 15.07 4.61 22.99
CA MET A 131 16.10 4.27 23.97
C MET A 131 15.80 5.02 25.29
N LEU A 132 15.05 4.39 26.18
CA LEU A 132 15.04 4.72 27.61
C LEU A 132 16.27 4.06 28.23
N GLY A 133 17.39 4.78 28.19
CA GLY A 133 18.62 4.44 28.89
C GLY A 133 19.33 5.73 29.26
N ASN A 134 19.28 6.09 30.54
CA ASN A 134 20.00 7.23 31.08
C ASN A 134 21.51 7.00 30.96
N THR A 135 22.14 7.64 29.98
CA THR A 135 23.59 7.86 29.98
C THR A 135 23.86 9.28 29.52
N GLU A 136 24.21 10.14 30.47
CA GLU A 136 24.83 11.46 30.22
C GLU A 136 26.18 11.25 29.53
N ALA A 137 26.19 11.21 28.19
CA ALA A 137 27.42 11.18 27.41
C ALA A 137 27.75 12.59 26.89
N LYS A 138 28.87 13.13 27.39
CA LYS A 138 29.45 14.43 27.02
C LYS A 138 29.58 14.58 25.50
N PHE A 139 29.17 15.75 25.01
CA PHE A 139 29.19 16.15 23.61
C PHE A 139 30.63 16.43 23.13
N GLU A 140 31.22 15.49 22.40
CA GLU A 140 32.27 15.80 21.42
C GLU A 140 31.70 15.74 19.99
N LYS A 141 31.95 16.83 19.24
CA LYS A 141 31.72 16.95 17.79
C LYS A 141 32.78 16.10 17.07
N SER A 142 32.45 14.88 16.69
CA SER A 142 33.27 14.09 15.76
C SER A 142 32.40 13.43 14.68
N ARG A 143 33.04 13.23 13.52
CA ARG A 143 32.54 12.85 12.19
C ARG A 143 31.26 12.03 12.16
N ALA A 144 30.36 12.39 11.24
CA ALA A 144 29.19 11.59 10.89
C ALA A 144 29.61 10.12 10.65
N PRO A 145 29.13 9.18 11.48
CA PRO A 145 29.47 7.77 11.36
C PRO A 145 28.99 7.21 10.01
N ARG A 146 29.83 6.40 9.36
CA ARG A 146 29.53 5.80 8.05
C ARG A 146 28.88 4.44 8.28
N PHE A 147 27.66 4.25 7.78
CA PHE A 147 27.01 2.94 7.72
C PHE A 147 27.94 1.91 7.05
N ASN A 148 28.13 0.75 7.69
CA ASN A 148 28.91 -0.34 7.13
C ASN A 148 28.03 -1.23 6.25
N PHE A 149 27.67 -0.67 5.09
CA PHE A 149 26.77 -1.31 4.12
C PHE A 149 27.22 -2.73 3.74
N PHE A 150 28.52 -2.91 3.49
CA PHE A 150 29.07 -4.19 3.07
C PHE A 150 28.90 -5.26 4.16
N ALA A 151 29.23 -4.92 5.41
CA ALA A 151 29.12 -5.82 6.55
C ALA A 151 27.66 -6.21 6.87
N ALA A 152 26.72 -5.27 6.70
CA ALA A 152 25.28 -5.55 6.84
C ALA A 152 24.78 -6.48 5.73
N ARG A 153 25.22 -6.26 4.48
CA ARG A 153 24.88 -7.12 3.35
C ARG A 153 25.40 -8.55 3.52
N GLU A 154 26.64 -8.71 4.00
CA GLU A 154 27.22 -10.03 4.27
C GLU A 154 26.46 -10.77 5.38
N ARG A 155 26.13 -10.08 6.48
CA ARG A 155 25.34 -10.66 7.57
C ARG A 155 23.94 -11.06 7.13
N LEU A 156 23.30 -10.26 6.28
CA LEU A 156 22.01 -10.64 5.69
C LEU A 156 22.13 -11.91 4.85
N GLY A 157 23.15 -11.98 4.00
CA GLY A 157 23.45 -13.19 3.21
C GLY A 157 23.66 -14.42 4.10
N LEU A 158 24.49 -14.30 5.14
CA LEU A 158 24.77 -15.37 6.11
C LEU A 158 23.48 -15.85 6.81
N LEU A 159 22.67 -14.90 7.31
CA LEU A 159 21.44 -15.22 8.03
C LEU A 159 20.43 -15.94 7.12
N ILE A 160 20.29 -15.48 5.88
CA ILE A 160 19.43 -16.11 4.86
C ILE A 160 19.93 -17.51 4.53
N GLU A 161 21.22 -17.68 4.25
CA GLU A 161 21.82 -18.97 3.91
C GLU A 161 21.64 -19.99 5.04
N LYS A 162 21.90 -19.60 6.29
CA LYS A 162 21.66 -20.43 7.47
C LYS A 162 20.19 -20.83 7.60
N THR A 163 19.28 -19.91 7.30
CA THR A 163 17.84 -20.18 7.32
C THR A 163 17.43 -21.22 6.28
N VAL A 164 17.90 -21.07 5.04
CA VAL A 164 17.65 -22.03 3.95
C VAL A 164 18.21 -23.41 4.31
N ASN A 165 19.43 -23.47 4.83
CA ASN A 165 20.07 -24.74 5.20
C ASN A 165 19.33 -25.46 6.34
N ALA A 166 18.80 -24.71 7.31
CA ALA A 166 18.11 -25.29 8.47
C ALA A 166 16.64 -25.65 8.17
N LYS A 167 15.94 -24.84 7.37
CA LYS A 167 14.48 -24.96 7.16
C LYS A 167 14.09 -25.47 5.77
N GLY A 168 15.05 -25.68 4.88
CA GLY A 168 14.81 -26.01 3.48
C GLY A 168 14.31 -24.78 2.71
N LYS A 169 13.14 -24.90 2.07
CA LYS A 169 12.60 -23.81 1.27
C LYS A 169 12.15 -22.64 2.13
N PHE A 170 12.69 -21.45 1.85
CA PHE A 170 12.45 -20.23 2.60
C PHE A 170 11.77 -19.16 1.72
N LEU A 171 10.65 -18.65 2.20
CA LEU A 171 9.96 -17.48 1.68
C LEU A 171 10.16 -16.28 2.61
N LEU A 172 10.86 -15.25 2.13
CA LEU A 172 11.00 -13.98 2.81
C LEU A 172 10.05 -12.95 2.19
N ILE A 173 9.07 -12.49 2.96
CA ILE A 173 8.16 -11.41 2.56
C ILE A 173 8.64 -10.11 3.17
N VAL A 174 8.94 -9.13 2.33
CA VAL A 174 9.36 -7.79 2.72
C VAL A 174 8.26 -6.80 2.39
N ASP A 175 7.53 -6.34 3.42
CA ASP A 175 6.42 -5.40 3.26
C ASP A 175 6.83 -3.96 3.61
N GLU A 176 5.97 -3.01 3.24
CA GLU A 176 6.08 -1.56 3.44
C GLU A 176 7.12 -0.82 2.59
N LEU A 177 7.83 -1.50 1.69
CA LEU A 177 8.68 -0.82 0.68
C LEU A 177 7.87 -0.01 -0.34
N ASP A 178 6.55 -0.20 -0.41
CA ASP A 178 5.66 0.56 -1.29
C ASP A 178 5.49 2.04 -0.89
N LYS A 179 5.96 2.40 0.32
CA LYS A 179 5.95 3.76 0.85
C LYS A 179 7.23 4.54 0.52
N GLU A 180 8.24 3.85 0.02
CA GLU A 180 9.53 4.44 -0.37
C GLU A 180 9.50 4.98 -1.81
N LYS A 181 10.49 5.82 -2.13
CA LYS A 181 10.68 6.27 -3.51
C LYS A 181 11.10 5.11 -4.39
N LYS A 182 10.56 5.09 -5.61
CA LYS A 182 10.85 4.07 -6.62
C LYS A 182 12.36 3.83 -6.77
N GLU A 183 13.14 4.91 -6.88
CA GLU A 183 14.59 4.85 -7.11
C GLU A 183 15.34 4.21 -5.94
N ASP A 184 14.92 4.48 -4.71
CA ASP A 184 15.55 3.94 -3.51
C ASP A 184 15.22 2.44 -3.33
N VAL A 185 13.97 2.04 -3.59
CA VAL A 185 13.57 0.62 -3.61
C VAL A 185 14.38 -0.17 -4.62
N LEU A 186 14.51 0.33 -5.86
CA LEU A 186 15.25 -0.36 -6.90
C LEU A 186 16.74 -0.49 -6.57
N ARG A 187 17.35 0.53 -5.97
CA ARG A 187 18.75 0.47 -5.52
C ARG A 187 18.97 -0.58 -4.44
N VAL A 188 18.06 -0.67 -3.47
CA VAL A 188 18.13 -1.70 -2.41
C VAL A 188 18.03 -3.09 -3.03
N ILE A 189 17.04 -3.32 -3.90
CA ILE A 189 16.84 -4.63 -4.52
C ILE A 189 18.04 -5.00 -5.40
N ASP A 190 18.58 -4.08 -6.18
CA ASP A 190 19.76 -4.32 -7.01
C ASP A 190 21.00 -4.65 -6.17
N ALA A 191 21.23 -3.90 -5.08
CA ALA A 191 22.38 -4.12 -4.21
C ALA A 191 22.33 -5.46 -3.44
N LEU A 192 21.13 -5.99 -3.20
CA LEU A 192 20.88 -7.25 -2.50
C LEU A 192 20.56 -8.41 -3.43
N LYS A 193 20.48 -8.16 -4.74
CA LYS A 193 20.11 -9.16 -5.74
C LYS A 193 20.93 -10.43 -5.61
N THR A 194 22.24 -10.31 -5.41
CA THR A 194 23.13 -11.47 -5.26
C THR A 194 22.84 -12.32 -4.02
N GLN A 195 22.42 -11.69 -2.93
CA GLN A 195 22.04 -12.36 -1.67
C GLN A 195 20.66 -13.03 -1.79
N PHE A 196 19.83 -12.58 -2.73
CA PHE A 196 18.49 -13.13 -2.97
C PHE A 196 18.44 -14.21 -4.06
N LEU A 197 19.54 -14.44 -4.79
CA LEU A 197 19.64 -15.47 -5.82
C LEU A 197 20.29 -16.76 -5.26
N ILE A 198 19.71 -17.27 -4.17
CA ILE A 198 20.12 -18.52 -3.52
C ILE A 198 19.07 -19.59 -3.81
N GLU A 199 19.49 -20.82 -4.11
CA GLU A 199 18.56 -21.94 -4.29
C GLU A 199 17.68 -22.12 -3.04
N ASN A 200 16.40 -22.46 -3.25
CA ASN A 200 15.38 -22.59 -2.20
C ASN A 200 15.01 -21.29 -1.47
N LEU A 201 15.43 -20.12 -1.97
CA LEU A 201 14.98 -18.81 -1.48
C LEU A 201 14.07 -18.11 -2.48
N VAL A 202 12.87 -17.76 -2.04
CA VAL A 202 11.98 -16.83 -2.75
C VAL A 202 11.77 -15.58 -1.91
N VAL A 203 11.91 -14.41 -2.52
CA VAL A 203 11.68 -13.12 -1.84
C VAL A 203 10.51 -12.41 -2.50
N VAL A 204 9.54 -11.96 -1.71
CA VAL A 204 8.38 -11.19 -2.20
C VAL A 204 8.44 -9.79 -1.61
N PHE A 205 8.51 -8.78 -2.47
CA PHE A 205 8.49 -7.38 -2.05
C PHE A 205 7.11 -6.74 -2.28
N SER A 206 6.65 -5.95 -1.30
CA SER A 206 5.59 -4.96 -1.52
C SER A 206 6.17 -3.75 -2.25
N LEU A 207 5.67 -3.43 -3.44
CA LEU A 207 6.28 -2.45 -4.35
C LEU A 207 5.38 -1.23 -4.59
N PRO A 208 5.97 -0.03 -4.80
CA PRO A 208 5.23 1.13 -5.28
C PRO A 208 4.61 0.86 -6.66
N PHE A 209 3.38 1.37 -6.89
CA PHE A 209 2.70 1.25 -8.19
C PHE A 209 3.53 1.76 -9.38
N ALA A 210 4.41 2.74 -9.15
CA ALA A 210 5.29 3.27 -10.18
C ALA A 210 6.24 2.20 -10.76
N ILE A 211 6.70 1.24 -9.95
CA ILE A 211 7.54 0.13 -10.42
C ILE A 211 6.77 -0.78 -11.38
N TYR A 212 5.51 -1.08 -11.08
CA TYR A 212 4.69 -1.92 -11.96
C TYR A 212 4.47 -1.28 -13.35
N ARG A 213 4.22 0.03 -13.42
CA ARG A 213 4.06 0.72 -14.70
C ARG A 213 5.31 0.63 -15.58
N GLU A 214 6.48 0.75 -14.96
CA GLU A 214 7.77 0.58 -15.64
C GLU A 214 7.97 -0.88 -16.06
N TYR A 215 7.68 -1.83 -15.18
CA TYR A 215 7.77 -3.27 -15.46
C TYR A 215 6.89 -3.72 -16.63
N VAL A 216 5.63 -3.27 -16.71
CA VAL A 216 4.75 -3.57 -17.86
C VAL A 216 5.31 -2.98 -19.15
N SER A 217 5.86 -1.76 -19.07
CA SER A 217 6.47 -1.10 -20.23
C SER A 217 7.72 -1.85 -20.70
N ASP A 218 8.51 -2.37 -19.78
CA ASP A 218 9.68 -3.20 -20.05
C ASP A 218 9.29 -4.53 -20.71
N ARG A 219 8.30 -5.24 -20.14
CA ARG A 219 7.80 -6.54 -20.64
C ARG A 219 7.20 -6.50 -22.05
N MET A 220 6.70 -5.34 -22.46
CA MET A 220 6.14 -5.14 -23.79
C MET A 220 7.20 -4.77 -24.84
N ARG A 221 8.46 -4.52 -24.46
CA ARG A 221 9.55 -4.25 -25.41
C ARG A 221 10.06 -5.57 -25.99
N TRP A 222 10.02 -5.71 -27.31
CA TRP A 222 10.37 -6.94 -28.01
C TRP A 222 11.90 -7.23 -28.04
N ASN A 223 12.77 -6.21 -27.97
CA ASN A 223 14.19 -6.34 -28.34
C ASN A 223 15.23 -5.98 -27.26
N GLU A 224 14.81 -5.52 -26.09
CA GLU A 224 15.73 -5.19 -24.99
C GLU A 224 15.10 -5.70 -23.69
N ALA A 225 15.75 -6.67 -23.03
CA ALA A 225 15.33 -7.08 -21.70
C ALA A 225 15.40 -5.85 -20.78
N GLY A 226 14.25 -5.48 -20.21
CA GLY A 226 14.17 -4.33 -19.32
C GLY A 226 14.96 -4.56 -18.04
N ASN A 227 15.43 -3.48 -17.41
CA ASN A 227 16.20 -3.59 -16.17
C ASN A 227 15.43 -4.32 -15.07
N LEU A 228 14.10 -4.17 -15.04
CA LEU A 228 13.24 -4.80 -14.03
C LEU A 228 12.99 -6.29 -14.30
N GLU A 229 13.04 -6.74 -15.55
CA GLU A 229 12.92 -8.16 -15.89
C GLU A 229 14.12 -8.98 -15.42
N ASN A 230 15.30 -8.34 -15.38
CA ASN A 230 16.50 -8.95 -14.83
C ASN A 230 16.45 -9.11 -13.31
N VAL A 231 15.56 -8.38 -12.63
CA VAL A 231 15.41 -8.37 -11.17
C VAL A 231 14.25 -9.27 -10.75
N PHE A 232 13.06 -9.00 -11.27
CA PHE A 232 11.82 -9.68 -10.87
C PHE A 232 11.49 -10.82 -11.82
N LYS A 233 11.27 -12.01 -11.25
CA LYS A 233 10.68 -13.13 -11.99
C LYS A 233 9.27 -12.79 -12.43
N ASP A 234 8.51 -12.16 -11.54
CA ASP A 234 7.16 -11.66 -11.82
C ASP A 234 6.75 -10.54 -10.84
N ILE A 235 5.77 -9.72 -11.23
CA ILE A 235 5.13 -8.72 -10.37
C ILE A 235 3.60 -8.89 -10.46
N VAL A 236 2.99 -9.27 -9.35
CA VAL A 236 1.54 -9.36 -9.19
C VAL A 236 0.98 -7.96 -8.94
N PHE A 237 0.08 -7.50 -9.80
CA PHE A 237 -0.58 -6.22 -9.65
C PHE A 237 -1.95 -6.36 -8.98
N LEU A 238 -2.16 -5.61 -7.90
CA LEU A 238 -3.45 -5.52 -7.24
C LEU A 238 -4.26 -4.38 -7.84
N GLU A 239 -5.20 -4.75 -8.71
CA GLU A 239 -6.13 -3.79 -9.31
C GLU A 239 -7.09 -3.21 -8.27
N PRO A 240 -7.57 -1.97 -8.43
CA PRO A 240 -8.66 -1.43 -7.62
C PRO A 240 -9.88 -2.34 -7.60
N LEU A 241 -10.48 -2.52 -6.42
CA LEU A 241 -11.67 -3.33 -6.26
C LEU A 241 -12.85 -2.71 -7.02
N ARG A 242 -13.78 -3.56 -7.48
CA ARG A 242 -15.02 -3.06 -8.07
C ARG A 242 -15.90 -2.47 -6.97
N SER A 243 -16.83 -1.59 -7.35
CA SER A 243 -17.78 -0.99 -6.40
C SER A 243 -18.58 -2.07 -5.64
N LEU A 244 -18.96 -3.17 -6.32
CA LEU A 244 -19.62 -4.32 -5.68
C LEU A 244 -18.73 -4.99 -4.62
N ASP A 245 -17.44 -5.17 -4.91
CA ASP A 245 -16.50 -5.82 -3.99
C ASP A 245 -16.27 -4.92 -2.75
N ILE A 246 -16.20 -3.59 -2.92
CA ILE A 246 -16.13 -2.65 -1.78
C ILE A 246 -17.41 -2.73 -0.93
N LYS A 247 -18.60 -2.79 -1.55
CA LYS A 247 -19.86 -2.94 -0.82
C LYS A 247 -19.90 -4.26 -0.04
N GLU A 248 -19.53 -5.37 -0.66
CA GLU A 248 -19.46 -6.67 0.02
C GLU A 248 -18.50 -6.63 1.20
N MET A 249 -17.32 -6.01 1.03
CA MET A 249 -16.34 -5.86 2.11
C MET A 249 -16.93 -5.09 3.31
N LEU A 250 -17.64 -3.99 3.04
CA LEU A 250 -18.29 -3.20 4.08
C LEU A 250 -19.40 -3.99 4.76
N VAL A 251 -20.21 -4.73 4.00
CA VAL A 251 -21.27 -5.60 4.53
C VAL A 251 -20.70 -6.66 5.46
N LYS A 252 -19.64 -7.37 5.04
CA LYS A 252 -18.98 -8.40 5.86
C LYS A 252 -18.37 -7.83 7.14
N ARG A 253 -17.78 -6.64 7.08
CA ARG A 253 -17.20 -5.99 8.27
C ARG A 253 -18.24 -5.50 9.26
N LEU A 254 -19.36 -4.99 8.77
CA LEU A 254 -20.43 -4.46 9.62
C LEU A 254 -21.31 -5.59 10.17
N ASP A 255 -21.56 -6.64 9.38
CA ASP A 255 -22.27 -7.87 9.76
C ASP A 255 -23.54 -7.56 10.61
N ARG A 256 -23.55 -7.97 11.88
CA ARG A 256 -24.64 -7.74 12.83
C ARG A 256 -24.97 -6.28 13.16
N TYR A 257 -24.19 -5.32 12.65
CA TYR A 257 -24.38 -3.88 12.84
C TYR A 257 -24.87 -3.16 11.58
N LEU A 258 -25.27 -3.88 10.54
CA LEU A 258 -25.81 -3.27 9.32
C LEU A 258 -27.05 -2.42 9.56
N ASP A 259 -27.87 -2.74 10.56
CA ASP A 259 -29.08 -1.95 10.90
C ASP A 259 -28.78 -0.49 11.26
N PHE A 260 -27.53 -0.20 11.67
CA PHE A 260 -27.05 1.16 11.97
C PHE A 260 -26.68 1.96 10.72
N VAL A 261 -26.76 1.38 9.52
CA VAL A 261 -26.34 2.01 8.26
C VAL A 261 -27.44 1.83 7.20
N GLU A 262 -27.84 2.92 6.53
CA GLU A 262 -28.74 2.82 5.37
C GLU A 262 -28.01 2.26 4.14
N HIS A 263 -28.70 1.50 3.29
CA HIS A 263 -28.11 0.87 2.11
C HIS A 263 -27.36 1.85 1.19
N ASP A 264 -27.97 3.01 0.89
CA ASP A 264 -27.38 4.08 0.07
C ASP A 264 -26.04 4.61 0.59
N VAL A 265 -25.77 4.48 1.89
CA VAL A 265 -24.50 4.91 2.49
C VAL A 265 -23.35 4.04 1.99
N LEU A 266 -23.58 2.73 1.86
CA LEU A 266 -22.57 1.79 1.35
C LEU A 266 -22.28 2.05 -0.13
N GLU A 267 -23.29 2.43 -0.91
CA GLU A 267 -23.12 2.81 -2.31
C GLU A 267 -22.29 4.07 -2.47
N VAL A 268 -22.61 5.12 -1.71
CA VAL A 268 -21.85 6.38 -1.74
C VAL A 268 -20.40 6.16 -1.27
N ALA A 269 -20.18 5.34 -0.24
CA ALA A 269 -18.83 5.02 0.23
C ALA A 269 -18.03 4.22 -0.81
N ALA A 270 -18.67 3.26 -1.48
CA ALA A 270 -18.04 2.50 -2.54
C ALA A 270 -17.66 3.38 -3.74
N ASP A 271 -18.58 4.24 -4.18
CA ASP A 271 -18.33 5.21 -5.24
C ASP A 271 -17.21 6.18 -4.87
N PHE A 272 -17.23 6.73 -3.65
CA PHE A 272 -16.20 7.64 -3.15
C PHE A 272 -14.79 7.05 -3.20
N SER A 273 -14.68 5.76 -2.93
CA SER A 273 -13.40 5.06 -2.76
C SER A 273 -12.64 4.80 -4.06
N ASP A 274 -13.30 4.89 -5.23
CA ASP A 274 -12.73 4.48 -6.52
C ASP A 274 -12.08 3.08 -6.52
N GLY A 275 -12.58 2.18 -5.66
CA GLY A 275 -12.07 0.82 -5.51
C GLY A 275 -10.96 0.65 -4.47
N ASN A 276 -10.64 1.69 -3.70
CA ASN A 276 -9.66 1.64 -2.62
C ASN A 276 -10.33 1.29 -1.27
N PRO A 277 -10.09 0.08 -0.70
CA PRO A 277 -10.68 -0.35 0.57
C PRO A 277 -10.48 0.62 1.72
N ARG A 278 -9.27 1.18 1.84
CA ARG A 278 -8.91 2.11 2.91
C ARG A 278 -9.74 3.39 2.83
N ASP A 279 -9.92 3.94 1.65
CA ASP A 279 -10.69 5.18 1.46
C ASP A 279 -12.18 4.97 1.81
N ALA A 280 -12.75 3.81 1.47
CA ALA A 280 -14.12 3.45 1.84
C ALA A 280 -14.32 3.36 3.36
N LEU A 281 -13.41 2.66 4.06
CA LEU A 281 -13.44 2.54 5.52
C LEU A 281 -13.23 3.89 6.21
N TRP A 282 -12.28 4.68 5.70
CA TRP A 282 -11.94 5.97 6.27
C TRP A 282 -13.10 6.96 6.18
N ILE A 283 -13.74 7.10 5.02
CA ILE A 283 -14.82 8.07 4.86
C ILE A 283 -16.03 7.71 5.72
N LEU A 284 -16.36 6.42 5.82
CA LEU A 284 -17.42 5.94 6.71
C LEU A 284 -17.09 6.19 8.17
N SER A 285 -15.87 5.85 8.60
CA SER A 285 -15.40 6.12 9.96
C SER A 285 -15.50 7.61 10.28
N LYS A 286 -15.05 8.48 9.37
CA LYS A 286 -15.14 9.94 9.51
C LYS A 286 -16.59 10.40 9.65
N SER A 287 -17.50 9.86 8.84
CA SER A 287 -18.93 10.17 8.95
C SER A 287 -19.56 9.69 10.24
N VAL A 288 -19.12 8.56 10.79
CA VAL A 288 -19.55 8.11 12.12
C VAL A 288 -19.06 9.08 13.21
N TYR A 289 -17.80 9.53 13.15
CA TYR A 289 -17.27 10.51 14.10
C TYR A 289 -18.01 11.85 14.05
N ASP A 290 -18.27 12.39 12.86
CA ASP A 290 -19.00 13.64 12.68
C ASP A 290 -20.46 13.56 13.17
N ASN A 291 -21.00 12.34 13.33
CA ASN A 291 -22.41 12.10 13.66
C ASN A 291 -22.58 11.13 14.84
N VAL A 292 -21.63 11.09 15.79
CA VAL A 292 -21.55 10.06 16.85
C VAL A 292 -22.83 9.96 17.72
N HIS A 293 -23.60 11.05 17.80
CA HIS A 293 -24.85 11.14 18.56
C HIS A 293 -26.05 10.53 17.84
N GLU A 294 -25.91 10.22 16.55
CA GLU A 294 -26.98 9.61 15.76
C GLU A 294 -27.16 8.13 16.09
N ASN A 295 -28.38 7.64 15.86
CA ASN A 295 -28.71 6.22 16.00
C ASN A 295 -28.55 5.44 14.70
N LYS A 296 -28.51 6.14 13.56
CA LYS A 296 -28.36 5.54 12.24
C LYS A 296 -27.58 6.46 11.30
N LEU A 297 -26.62 5.90 10.58
CA LEU A 297 -25.89 6.61 9.54
C LEU A 297 -26.73 6.63 8.27
N ARG A 298 -27.06 7.83 7.78
CA ARG A 298 -27.87 8.05 6.59
C ARG A 298 -27.04 8.64 5.45
N LYS A 299 -27.55 8.53 4.23
CA LYS A 299 -26.89 9.07 3.02
C LYS A 299 -26.46 10.53 3.17
N GLY A 300 -27.34 11.37 3.71
CA GLY A 300 -27.07 12.80 3.92
C GLY A 300 -25.89 13.06 4.86
N HIS A 301 -25.69 12.23 5.89
CA HIS A 301 -24.56 12.35 6.81
C HIS A 301 -23.23 12.14 6.07
N LEU A 302 -23.16 11.08 5.25
CA LEU A 302 -21.98 10.76 4.47
C LEU A 302 -21.68 11.83 3.40
N LEU A 303 -22.69 12.28 2.66
CA LEU A 303 -22.54 13.35 1.67
C LEU A 303 -22.03 14.67 2.30
N ASN A 304 -22.55 15.03 3.48
CA ASN A 304 -22.09 16.20 4.22
C ASN A 304 -20.63 16.08 4.64
N THR A 305 -20.21 14.91 5.15
CA THR A 305 -18.80 14.65 5.49
C THR A 305 -17.90 14.73 4.25
N ILE A 306 -18.29 14.10 3.13
CA ILE A 306 -17.52 14.16 1.87
C ILE A 306 -17.36 15.61 1.42
N ASN A 307 -18.46 16.37 1.37
CA ASN A 307 -18.43 17.77 0.93
C ASN A 307 -17.53 18.63 1.84
N LYS A 308 -17.62 18.45 3.16
CA LYS A 308 -16.77 19.13 4.15
C LYS A 308 -15.29 18.83 3.93
N VAL A 309 -14.92 17.54 3.88
CA VAL A 309 -13.54 17.09 3.74
C VAL A 309 -12.92 17.54 2.41
N VAL A 310 -13.65 17.40 1.32
CA VAL A 310 -13.12 17.74 0.00
C VAL A 310 -12.98 19.24 -0.17
N LYS A 311 -13.92 20.05 0.35
CA LYS A 311 -13.78 21.52 0.37
C LYS A 311 -12.56 21.98 1.14
N GLU A 312 -12.27 21.34 2.28
CA GLU A 312 -11.05 21.60 3.06
C GLU A 312 -9.79 21.34 2.22
N TYR A 313 -9.69 20.20 1.53
CA TYR A 313 -8.54 19.87 0.68
C TYR A 313 -8.39 20.78 -0.54
N ILE A 314 -9.50 21.17 -1.16
CA ILE A 314 -9.50 22.10 -2.30
C ILE A 314 -9.05 23.49 -1.85
N SER A 315 -9.52 23.95 -0.69
CA SER A 315 -9.13 25.26 -0.14
C SER A 315 -7.65 25.36 0.23
N THR A 316 -7.01 24.23 0.51
CA THR A 316 -5.63 24.16 1.00
C THR A 316 -4.60 23.81 -0.07
N GLY A 317 -4.99 23.27 -1.24
CA GLY A 317 -4.01 22.79 -2.22
C GLY A 317 -4.38 22.80 -3.70
N VAL A 318 -5.66 22.87 -4.09
CA VAL A 318 -6.04 22.75 -5.51
C VAL A 318 -7.18 23.70 -5.88
N SER A 319 -6.86 24.85 -6.49
CA SER A 319 -7.86 25.75 -7.03
C SER A 319 -8.41 25.26 -8.37
N LEU A 320 -9.74 25.26 -8.51
CA LEU A 320 -10.44 25.01 -9.78
C LEU A 320 -10.99 26.31 -10.35
N THR A 321 -10.80 26.52 -11.65
CA THR A 321 -11.47 27.61 -12.37
C THR A 321 -12.96 27.31 -12.53
N GLU A 322 -13.78 28.33 -12.80
CA GLU A 322 -15.23 28.14 -13.02
C GLU A 322 -15.54 27.17 -14.18
N ASN A 323 -14.73 27.19 -15.23
CA ASN A 323 -14.83 26.21 -16.32
C ASN A 323 -14.52 24.79 -15.85
N GLN A 324 -13.52 24.59 -14.99
CA GLN A 324 -13.20 23.28 -14.43
C GLN A 324 -14.31 22.79 -13.49
N LYS A 325 -14.85 23.66 -12.62
CA LYS A 325 -16.00 23.32 -11.75
C LYS A 325 -17.22 22.92 -12.56
N LYS A 326 -17.56 23.70 -13.60
CA LYS A 326 -18.65 23.38 -14.53
C LYS A 326 -18.41 22.03 -15.22
N ALA A 327 -17.19 21.75 -15.67
CA ALA A 327 -16.84 20.48 -16.28
C ALA A 327 -16.99 19.29 -15.32
N VAL A 328 -16.50 19.40 -14.08
CA VAL A 328 -16.65 18.35 -13.06
C VAL A 328 -18.13 18.04 -12.80
N LYS A 329 -18.99 19.07 -12.74
CA LYS A 329 -20.43 18.90 -12.58
C LYS A 329 -21.08 18.17 -13.76
N LEU A 330 -20.70 18.52 -14.99
CA LEU A 330 -21.26 17.90 -16.22
C LEU A 330 -20.82 16.44 -16.39
N LEU A 331 -19.62 16.09 -15.94
CA LEU A 331 -19.01 14.77 -16.14
C LEU A 331 -19.24 13.82 -14.95
N ARG A 332 -20.02 14.22 -13.95
CA ARG A 332 -20.19 13.54 -12.66
C ARG A 332 -20.52 12.04 -12.79
N ASP A 333 -21.38 11.70 -13.75
CA ASP A 333 -21.85 10.33 -13.99
C ASP A 333 -21.32 9.72 -15.29
N TYR A 334 -20.39 10.41 -15.97
CA TYR A 334 -19.81 9.91 -17.21
C TYR A 334 -18.72 8.88 -16.92
N PHE A 335 -18.77 7.76 -17.63
CA PHE A 335 -17.70 6.78 -17.73
C PHE A 335 -17.56 6.36 -19.19
N GLY A 336 -16.42 6.64 -19.80
CA GLY A 336 -16.20 6.33 -21.21
C GLY A 336 -14.93 6.96 -21.76
N PRO A 337 -14.71 6.89 -23.08
CA PRO A 337 -13.49 7.37 -23.71
C PRO A 337 -13.37 8.91 -23.68
N LYS A 338 -12.17 9.42 -24.01
CA LYS A 338 -11.87 10.86 -24.05
C LYS A 338 -12.82 11.62 -24.97
N GLU A 339 -13.18 11.03 -26.09
CA GLU A 339 -14.01 11.63 -27.14
C GLU A 339 -15.39 12.03 -26.59
N GLY A 340 -16.04 11.17 -25.80
CA GLY A 340 -17.34 11.50 -25.21
C GLY A 340 -17.26 12.59 -24.15
N ILE A 341 -16.15 12.70 -23.40
CA ILE A 341 -15.92 13.86 -22.52
C ILE A 341 -15.87 15.15 -23.33
N LEU A 342 -15.08 15.16 -24.40
CA LEU A 342 -14.90 16.33 -25.25
C LEU A 342 -16.21 16.73 -25.93
N GLU A 343 -17.03 15.76 -26.33
CA GLU A 343 -18.38 16.00 -26.88
C GLU A 343 -19.31 16.62 -25.84
N ILE A 344 -19.38 16.06 -24.62
CA ILE A 344 -20.21 16.60 -23.54
C ILE A 344 -19.82 18.05 -23.23
N LEU A 345 -18.52 18.34 -23.12
CA LEU A 345 -18.04 19.70 -22.84
C LEU A 345 -18.40 20.67 -23.98
N GLN A 346 -18.18 20.28 -25.24
CA GLN A 346 -18.45 21.14 -26.39
C GLN A 346 -19.94 21.44 -26.56
N THR A 347 -20.80 20.42 -26.41
CA THR A 347 -22.26 20.57 -26.45
C THR A 347 -22.78 21.47 -25.32
N ASN A 348 -22.05 21.55 -24.21
CA ASN A 348 -22.38 22.42 -23.07
C ASN A 348 -21.66 23.79 -23.10
N GLY A 349 -21.22 24.23 -24.29
CA GLY A 349 -20.77 25.59 -24.55
C GLY A 349 -19.28 25.85 -24.34
N PHE A 350 -18.46 24.80 -24.18
CA PHE A 350 -17.00 24.96 -24.17
C PHE A 350 -16.49 25.05 -25.61
N LYS A 351 -15.70 26.08 -25.94
CA LYS A 351 -14.97 26.10 -27.22
C LYS A 351 -14.05 24.88 -27.29
N ARG A 352 -13.84 24.33 -28.49
CA ARG A 352 -13.01 23.12 -28.70
C ARG A 352 -11.66 23.20 -27.97
N THR A 353 -10.87 24.24 -28.19
CA THR A 353 -9.56 24.41 -27.52
C THR A 353 -9.67 24.44 -25.99
N THR A 354 -10.70 25.09 -25.45
CA THR A 354 -11.00 25.11 -24.02
C THR A 354 -11.40 23.74 -23.49
N ALA A 355 -12.20 22.97 -24.22
CA ALA A 355 -12.60 21.62 -23.81
C ALA A 355 -11.39 20.69 -23.67
N TYR A 356 -10.46 20.71 -24.63
CA TYR A 356 -9.22 19.95 -24.55
C TYR A 356 -8.35 20.42 -23.39
N SER A 357 -8.15 21.73 -23.22
CA SER A 357 -7.36 22.28 -22.12
C SER A 357 -7.93 21.91 -20.75
N VAL A 358 -9.26 21.99 -20.57
CA VAL A 358 -9.93 21.60 -19.33
C VAL A 358 -9.80 20.10 -19.08
N PHE A 359 -9.98 19.27 -20.10
CA PHE A 359 -9.77 17.82 -19.98
C PHE A 359 -8.36 17.50 -19.49
N GLU A 360 -7.31 18.01 -20.15
CA GLU A 360 -5.92 17.72 -19.78
C GLU A 360 -5.62 18.20 -18.34
N GLN A 361 -6.11 19.39 -17.96
CA GLN A 361 -5.94 19.91 -16.60
C GLN A 361 -6.68 19.08 -15.54
N LEU A 362 -7.87 18.54 -15.85
CA LEU A 362 -8.59 17.68 -14.92
C LEU A 362 -7.90 16.31 -14.75
N VAL A 363 -7.27 15.79 -15.81
CA VAL A 363 -6.45 14.57 -15.74
C VAL A 363 -5.17 14.83 -14.93
N GLU A 364 -4.46 15.93 -15.21
CA GLU A 364 -3.24 16.33 -14.50
C GLU A 364 -3.50 16.52 -13.00
N LYS A 365 -4.59 17.23 -12.66
CA LYS A 365 -5.03 17.45 -11.27
C LYS A 365 -5.71 16.23 -10.63
N ARG A 366 -5.83 15.10 -11.35
CA ARG A 366 -6.46 13.84 -10.90
C ARG A 366 -7.94 13.95 -10.49
N PHE A 367 -8.67 14.93 -11.03
CA PHE A 367 -10.13 14.98 -10.93
C PHE A 367 -10.79 13.99 -11.88
N LEU A 368 -10.18 13.79 -13.05
CA LEU A 368 -10.47 12.66 -13.94
C LEU A 368 -9.45 11.56 -13.69
N ILE A 369 -9.95 10.34 -13.53
CA ILE A 369 -9.13 9.14 -13.40
C ILE A 369 -9.43 8.17 -14.53
N VAL A 370 -8.46 7.32 -14.85
CA VAL A 370 -8.55 6.32 -15.91
C VAL A 370 -8.76 4.93 -15.30
N ARG A 371 -9.72 4.19 -15.84
CA ARG A 371 -9.99 2.77 -15.56
C ARG A 371 -10.27 2.09 -16.89
N ASP A 372 -9.50 1.05 -17.22
CA ASP A 372 -9.67 0.25 -18.44
C ASP A 372 -9.75 1.08 -19.73
N GLY A 373 -8.90 2.11 -19.83
CA GLY A 373 -8.87 3.05 -20.96
C GLY A 373 -10.00 4.09 -20.99
N ASN A 374 -10.94 4.03 -20.05
CA ASN A 374 -12.05 4.97 -19.91
C ASN A 374 -11.80 5.98 -18.79
N TYR A 375 -12.35 7.17 -18.95
CA TYR A 375 -12.26 8.28 -18.00
C TYR A 375 -13.56 8.41 -17.20
N LYS A 376 -13.42 8.74 -15.91
CA LYS A 376 -14.52 9.19 -15.05
C LYS A 376 -14.03 10.23 -14.04
N ILE A 377 -14.96 10.98 -13.47
CA ILE A 377 -14.69 11.80 -12.29
C ILE A 377 -14.32 10.87 -11.13
N SER A 378 -13.26 11.21 -10.40
CA SER A 378 -12.93 10.49 -9.16
C SER A 378 -14.10 10.60 -8.18
N GLY A 379 -14.42 9.49 -7.52
CA GLY A 379 -15.44 9.38 -6.49
C GLY A 379 -15.31 10.45 -5.40
N LYS A 380 -14.08 10.90 -5.11
CA LYS A 380 -13.80 11.97 -4.16
C LYS A 380 -14.47 13.30 -4.53
N PHE A 381 -14.63 13.58 -5.82
CA PHE A 381 -15.23 14.82 -6.31
C PHE A 381 -16.65 14.64 -6.84
N LYS A 382 -17.09 13.40 -7.05
CA LYS A 382 -18.43 13.08 -7.59
C LYS A 382 -19.56 13.74 -6.79
N PHE A 383 -19.44 13.79 -5.47
CA PHE A 383 -20.51 14.25 -4.58
C PHE A 383 -20.35 15.69 -4.09
N VAL A 384 -19.38 16.43 -4.63
CA VAL A 384 -19.05 17.78 -4.15
C VAL A 384 -19.89 18.82 -4.89
N ASP A 385 -20.42 19.76 -4.13
CA ASP A 385 -21.10 20.95 -4.66
C ASP A 385 -20.13 22.13 -4.64
N PHE A 386 -19.64 22.45 -5.84
CA PHE A 386 -18.63 23.47 -6.15
C PHE A 386 -19.16 24.89 -6.26
#